data_AF-A0A964PBK7-F1
#
_entry.id   AF-A0A964PBK7-F1
#
_cell.length_a   1.000
_cell.length_b   1.000
_cell.length_c   1.000
_cell.angle_alpha   90.00
_cell.angle_beta   90.00
_cell.angle_gamma   90.00
#
_symmetry.space_group_name_H-M   'P 1'
#
loop_
_entity.id
_entity.type
_entity.pdbx_description
1 polymer ?
#
loop_
_entity_poly.entity_id
_entity_poly.type
_entity_poly.pdbx_seq_one_letter_code
_entity_poly.pdbx_strand_id
1 'polypeptide(L)'
;MPLFAVLAFLLPVGVYCLLLASINRRGKPVIVSGALDSISLLFACSGFMVATVPMLVAELYLRSLGVSSDLHNSVILVTRSWLILLAYYLMLLTAATLMILWRTHKTMIYNVDAAQFSIVLERTLAGLGLGATANKPRLIITTATPTHEASSTAITETSPPIASPPDGRYAELLVETFPSMCHVTLHWDNYAAETRVQIEEELTKTLDPAAPMDNAAAGWFLSISGLICGVVVMVIAMAAFMILFSNR
;
A
#
# COMPACT_ATOMS: atom_id res chain seq x y z
N MET A 1 19.56 -23.94 -10.59
CA MET A 1 18.83 -23.46 -9.39
C MET A 1 18.87 -21.94 -9.21
N PRO A 2 20.02 -21.22 -9.19
CA PRO A 2 20.03 -19.78 -8.87
C PRO A 2 19.27 -18.92 -9.90
N LEU A 3 19.28 -19.33 -11.17
CA LEU A 3 18.59 -18.63 -12.24
C LEU A 3 17.06 -18.56 -12.03
N PHE A 4 16.45 -19.64 -11.54
CA PHE A 4 15.02 -19.66 -11.22
C PHE A 4 14.69 -18.78 -10.01
N ALA A 5 15.57 -18.72 -9.00
CA ALA A 5 15.37 -17.84 -7.85
C ALA A 5 15.44 -16.35 -8.26
N VAL A 6 16.37 -15.99 -9.15
CA VAL A 6 16.45 -14.63 -9.72
C VAL A 6 15.20 -14.29 -10.52
N LEU A 7 14.72 -15.20 -11.38
CA LEU A 7 13.48 -14.98 -12.13
C LEU A 7 12.25 -14.87 -11.23
N ALA A 8 12.13 -15.76 -10.25
CA ALA A 8 11.04 -15.76 -9.27
C ALA A 8 10.99 -14.44 -8.50
N PHE A 9 12.15 -13.87 -8.17
CA PHE A 9 12.25 -12.58 -7.50
C PHE A 9 11.94 -11.39 -8.42
N LEU A 10 12.58 -11.31 -9.58
CA LEU A 10 12.53 -10.12 -10.44
C LEU A 10 11.18 -9.95 -11.14
N LEU A 11 10.52 -11.05 -11.52
CA LEU A 11 9.29 -10.99 -12.31
C LEU A 11 8.14 -10.27 -11.56
N PRO A 12 7.78 -10.63 -10.31
CA PRO A 12 6.73 -9.93 -9.58
C PRO A 12 7.05 -8.44 -9.33
N VAL A 13 8.31 -8.12 -9.01
CA VAL A 13 8.76 -6.72 -8.83
C VAL A 13 8.61 -5.94 -10.13
N GLY A 14 9.05 -6.50 -11.26
CA GLY A 14 8.94 -5.87 -12.58
C GLY A 14 7.49 -5.58 -12.97
N VAL A 15 6.58 -6.53 -12.70
CA VAL A 15 5.14 -6.38 -12.90
C VAL A 15 4.56 -5.29 -11.99
N TYR A 16 4.92 -5.27 -10.71
CA TYR A 16 4.48 -4.23 -9.77
C TYR A 16 4.95 -2.84 -10.21
N CYS A 17 6.21 -2.67 -10.59
CA CYS A 17 6.73 -1.42 -11.12
C CYS A 17 5.99 -1.00 -12.41
N LEU A 18 5.64 -1.95 -13.29
CA LEU A 18 4.87 -1.66 -14.49
C LEU A 18 3.45 -1.18 -14.17
N LEU A 19 2.79 -1.81 -13.19
CA LEU A 19 1.47 -1.40 -12.72
C LEU A 19 1.53 0.00 -12.12
N LEU A 20 2.52 0.29 -11.26
CA LEU A 20 2.72 1.64 -10.72
C LEU A 20 3.01 2.66 -11.82
N ALA A 21 3.85 2.33 -12.81
CA ALA A 21 4.09 3.19 -13.96
C ALA A 21 2.78 3.45 -14.74
N SER A 22 1.96 2.42 -14.95
CA SER A 22 0.68 2.53 -15.63
C SER A 22 -0.29 3.43 -14.87
N ILE A 23 -0.41 3.27 -13.55
CA ILE A 23 -1.23 4.12 -12.69
C ILE A 23 -0.70 5.55 -12.74
N ASN A 24 0.60 5.77 -12.53
CA ASN A 24 1.21 7.10 -12.47
C ASN A 24 1.25 7.84 -13.83
N ARG A 25 1.06 7.13 -14.95
CA ARG A 25 0.91 7.74 -16.29
C ARG A 25 -0.51 8.16 -16.62
N ARG A 26 -1.52 7.76 -15.83
CA ARG A 26 -2.90 8.20 -16.06
C ARG A 26 -2.99 9.69 -15.74
N GLY A 27 -3.54 10.48 -16.66
CA GLY A 27 -3.81 11.90 -16.44
C GLY A 27 -5.01 12.17 -15.51
N LYS A 28 -5.52 11.14 -14.82
CA LYS A 28 -6.63 11.25 -13.86
C LYS A 28 -6.19 10.71 -12.50
N PRO A 29 -6.65 11.33 -11.41
CA PRO A 29 -6.42 10.82 -10.06
C PRO A 29 -7.04 9.43 -9.89
N VAL A 30 -6.37 8.56 -9.13
CA VAL A 30 -6.86 7.21 -8.86
C VAL A 30 -6.88 6.99 -7.35
N ILE A 31 -8.07 6.70 -6.83
CA ILE A 31 -8.26 6.32 -5.43
C ILE A 31 -8.10 4.79 -5.33
N VAL A 32 -7.25 4.36 -4.41
CA VAL A 32 -6.94 2.95 -4.14
C VAL A 32 -7.04 2.71 -2.64
N SER A 33 -7.68 1.62 -2.25
CA SER A 33 -7.70 1.23 -0.84
C SER A 33 -6.30 0.80 -0.39
N GLY A 34 -5.92 1.12 0.84
CA GLY A 34 -4.63 0.72 1.40
C GLY A 34 -4.42 -0.80 1.42
N ALA A 35 -5.51 -1.57 1.49
CA ALA A 35 -5.47 -3.03 1.37
C ALA A 35 -5.04 -3.48 -0.04
N LEU A 36 -5.57 -2.86 -1.11
CA LEU A 36 -5.19 -3.20 -2.48
C LEU A 36 -3.72 -2.85 -2.78
N ASP A 37 -3.23 -1.71 -2.28
CA ASP A 37 -1.80 -1.36 -2.37
C ASP A 37 -0.93 -2.38 -1.62
N SER A 38 -1.35 -2.79 -0.43
CA SER A 38 -0.63 -3.80 0.36
C SER A 38 -0.57 -5.16 -0.33
N ILE A 39 -1.67 -5.60 -0.95
CA ILE A 39 -1.70 -6.84 -1.76
C ILE A 39 -0.71 -6.72 -2.93
N SER A 40 -0.65 -5.56 -3.58
CA SER A 40 0.26 -5.33 -4.70
C SER A 40 1.72 -5.35 -4.25
N LEU A 41 2.03 -4.78 -3.09
CA LEU A 41 3.36 -4.84 -2.47
C LEU A 41 3.74 -6.27 -2.06
N LEU A 42 2.81 -7.01 -1.43
CA LEU A 42 3.02 -8.41 -1.07
C LEU A 42 3.26 -9.27 -2.30
N PHE A 43 2.54 -9.01 -3.40
CA PHE A 43 2.80 -9.64 -4.69
C PHE A 43 4.22 -9.34 -5.17
N ALA A 44 4.67 -8.08 -5.13
CA ALA A 44 6.03 -7.70 -5.51
C ALA A 44 7.10 -8.43 -4.67
N CYS A 45 6.88 -8.56 -3.37
CA CYS A 45 7.81 -9.24 -2.45
C CYS A 45 7.70 -10.78 -2.48
N SER A 46 6.64 -11.35 -3.07
CA SER A 46 6.35 -12.78 -2.99
C SER A 46 7.46 -13.66 -3.56
N GLY A 47 8.05 -13.25 -4.69
CA GLY A 47 9.16 -13.96 -5.32
C GLY A 47 10.37 -14.13 -4.41
N PHE A 48 10.76 -13.05 -3.73
CA PHE A 48 11.84 -13.06 -2.76
C PHE A 48 11.52 -13.97 -1.56
N MET A 49 10.33 -13.79 -0.99
CA MET A 49 9.93 -14.46 0.25
C MET A 49 9.67 -15.96 0.05
N VAL A 50 9.13 -16.38 -1.09
CA VAL A 50 8.77 -17.77 -1.35
C VAL A 50 9.93 -18.57 -1.94
N ALA A 51 10.77 -17.97 -2.79
CA ALA A 51 11.86 -18.70 -3.45
C ALA A 51 13.23 -18.38 -2.84
N THR A 52 13.59 -17.10 -2.77
CA THR A 52 14.96 -16.68 -2.43
C THR A 52 15.30 -16.97 -0.97
N VAL A 53 14.44 -16.56 -0.03
CA VAL A 53 14.72 -16.74 1.41
C VAL A 53 14.83 -18.22 1.81
N PRO A 54 13.90 -19.13 1.45
CA PRO A 54 14.03 -20.54 1.77
C PRO A 54 15.29 -21.19 1.18
N MET A 55 15.66 -20.80 -0.04
CA MET A 55 16.88 -21.30 -0.69
C MET A 55 18.14 -20.86 0.06
N LEU A 56 18.21 -19.60 0.50
CA LEU A 56 19.32 -19.09 1.31
C LEU A 56 19.39 -19.76 2.69
N VAL A 57 18.24 -19.94 3.35
CA VAL A 57 18.16 -20.63 4.64
C VAL A 57 18.62 -22.08 4.51
N ALA A 58 18.19 -22.79 3.47
CA ALA A 58 18.62 -24.16 3.21
C ALA A 58 20.13 -24.27 3.00
N GLU A 59 20.71 -23.37 2.20
CA GLU A 59 22.16 -23.35 1.93
C GLU A 59 22.97 -23.02 3.20
N LEU A 60 22.54 -22.01 3.96
CA LEU A 60 23.17 -21.64 5.23
C LEU A 60 23.08 -22.77 6.25
N TYR A 61 21.94 -23.45 6.32
CA TYR A 61 21.72 -24.59 7.21
C TYR A 61 22.68 -25.75 6.87
N LEU A 62 22.75 -26.13 5.59
CA LEU A 62 23.67 -27.16 5.09
C LEU A 62 25.13 -26.81 5.39
N ARG A 63 25.52 -25.56 5.15
CA ARG A 63 26.88 -25.08 5.42
C ARG A 63 27.21 -25.09 6.92
N SER A 64 26.25 -24.78 7.78
CA SER A 64 26.47 -24.77 9.25
C SER A 64 26.69 -26.17 9.83
N LEU A 65 26.17 -27.21 9.19
CA LEU A 65 26.21 -28.58 9.69
C LEU A 65 27.52 -29.31 9.40
N GLY A 66 28.43 -28.73 8.61
CA GLY A 66 29.74 -29.32 8.34
C GLY A 66 29.68 -30.76 7.82
N VAL A 67 28.75 -31.01 6.88
CA VAL A 67 28.26 -32.31 6.38
C VAL A 67 29.29 -33.46 6.49
N SER A 68 29.17 -34.24 7.57
CA SER A 68 29.67 -35.63 7.66
C SER A 68 28.52 -36.59 7.33
N SER A 69 28.77 -37.50 6.40
CA SER A 69 27.81 -38.35 5.66
C SER A 69 27.11 -39.46 6.47
N ASP A 70 26.67 -39.22 7.71
CA ASP A 70 26.02 -40.26 8.50
C ASP A 70 24.52 -40.39 8.16
N LEU A 71 24.16 -41.56 7.61
CA LEU A 71 22.83 -41.89 7.10
C LEU A 71 21.73 -41.79 8.17
N HIS A 72 22.03 -42.09 9.44
CA HIS A 72 21.07 -42.04 10.54
C HIS A 72 20.69 -40.61 10.94
N ASN A 73 21.60 -39.64 10.75
CA ASN A 73 21.32 -38.23 11.03
C ASN A 73 20.37 -37.60 9.98
N SER A 74 20.17 -38.25 8.83
CA SER A 74 19.39 -37.71 7.72
C SER A 74 17.92 -37.45 8.04
N VAL A 75 17.25 -38.37 8.76
CA VAL A 75 15.82 -38.22 9.08
C VAL A 75 15.59 -37.03 10.01
N ILE A 76 16.39 -36.93 11.07
CA ILE A 76 16.30 -35.82 12.05
C ILE A 76 16.60 -34.48 11.35
N LEU A 77 17.60 -34.44 10.47
CA LEU A 77 17.96 -33.26 9.69
C LEU A 77 16.81 -32.82 8.77
N VAL A 78 16.20 -33.76 8.04
CA VAL A 78 15.08 -33.47 7.15
C VAL A 78 13.87 -32.97 7.95
N THR A 79 13.48 -33.65 9.03
CA THR A 79 12.37 -33.22 9.88
C THR A 79 12.59 -31.81 10.44
N ARG A 80 13.80 -31.52 10.93
CA ARG A 80 14.14 -30.19 11.45
C ARG A 80 14.05 -29.10 10.38
N SER A 81 14.57 -29.36 9.18
CA SER A 81 14.47 -28.43 8.04
C SER A 81 13.00 -28.15 7.67
N TRP A 82 12.16 -29.18 7.62
CA TRP A 82 10.71 -29.03 7.37
C TRP A 82 10.01 -28.21 8.45
N LEU A 83 10.34 -28.42 9.72
CA LEU A 83 9.78 -27.62 10.83
C LEU A 83 10.19 -26.15 10.75
N ILE A 84 11.46 -25.86 10.42
CA ILE A 84 11.94 -24.48 10.22
C ILE A 84 11.19 -23.82 9.06
N LEU A 85 11.04 -24.54 7.94
CA LEU A 85 10.35 -24.03 6.76
C LEU A 85 8.86 -23.79 7.03
N LEU A 86 8.20 -24.70 7.76
CA LEU A 86 6.81 -24.55 8.19
C LEU A 86 6.63 -23.32 9.09
N ALA A 87 7.48 -23.16 10.10
CA ALA A 87 7.44 -22.00 11.00
C ALA A 87 7.65 -20.69 10.23
N TYR A 88 8.59 -20.67 9.28
CA TYR A 88 8.83 -19.52 8.39
C TYR A 88 7.58 -19.14 7.60
N TYR A 89 6.91 -20.09 6.93
CA TYR A 89 5.72 -19.78 6.13
C TYR A 89 4.53 -19.35 6.99
N LEU A 90 4.35 -19.92 8.18
CA LEU A 90 3.31 -19.46 9.12
C LEU A 90 3.55 -18.02 9.58
N MET A 91 4.80 -17.67 9.87
CA MET A 91 5.18 -16.30 10.22
C MET A 91 4.94 -15.34 9.04
N LEU A 92 5.31 -15.75 7.82
CA LEU A 92 5.10 -14.96 6.61
C LEU A 92 3.61 -14.68 6.35
N LEU A 93 2.76 -15.71 6.45
CA LEU A 93 1.30 -15.57 6.29
C LEU A 93 0.72 -14.64 7.36
N THR A 94 1.12 -14.82 8.62
CA THR A 94 0.67 -13.97 9.72
C THR A 94 1.05 -12.51 9.50
N ALA A 95 2.30 -12.25 9.11
CA ALA A 95 2.79 -10.90 8.80
C ALA A 95 2.04 -10.28 7.61
N ALA A 96 1.79 -11.05 6.55
CA ALA A 96 1.03 -10.59 5.38
C ALA A 96 -0.41 -10.23 5.74
N THR A 97 -1.11 -11.08 6.49
CA THR A 97 -2.48 -10.81 6.96
C THR A 97 -2.52 -9.58 7.86
N LEU A 98 -1.60 -9.47 8.82
CA LEU A 98 -1.52 -8.33 9.73
C LEU A 98 -1.24 -7.02 8.99
N MET A 99 -0.32 -7.05 8.02
CA MET A 99 -0.03 -5.91 7.15
C MET A 99 -1.28 -5.44 6.38
N ILE A 100 -2.04 -6.36 5.78
CA ILE A 100 -3.29 -6.03 5.07
C ILE A 100 -4.30 -5.41 6.02
N LEU A 101 -4.54 -6.03 7.18
CA LEU A 101 -5.50 -5.57 8.18
C LEU A 101 -5.16 -4.16 8.68
N TRP A 102 -3.90 -3.89 9.02
CA TRP A 102 -3.46 -2.56 9.46
C TRP A 102 -3.56 -1.48 8.38
N ARG A 103 -3.50 -1.88 7.11
CA ARG A 103 -3.64 -0.96 5.97
C ARG A 103 -5.08 -0.74 5.52
N THR A 104 -6.06 -1.48 6.07
CA THR A 104 -7.47 -1.30 5.69
C THR A 104 -7.98 0.11 6.01
N HIS A 105 -7.47 0.76 7.06
CA HIS A 105 -7.86 2.12 7.46
C HIS A 105 -7.17 3.25 6.68
N LYS A 106 -6.52 2.94 5.56
CA LYS A 106 -5.83 3.92 4.72
C LYS A 106 -6.44 3.98 3.34
N THR A 107 -6.45 5.16 2.75
CA THR A 107 -6.84 5.41 1.36
C THR A 107 -5.73 6.16 0.67
N MET A 108 -5.29 5.64 -0.47
CA MET A 108 -4.23 6.21 -1.28
C MET A 108 -4.83 6.88 -2.51
N ILE A 109 -4.35 8.07 -2.81
CA ILE A 109 -4.77 8.85 -3.96
C ILE A 109 -3.52 9.14 -4.78
N TYR A 110 -3.44 8.54 -5.96
CA TYR A 110 -2.33 8.73 -6.91
C TYR A 110 -2.69 9.79 -7.95
N ASN A 111 -1.67 10.41 -8.53
CA ASN A 111 -1.76 11.49 -9.53
C ASN A 111 -2.60 12.67 -9.04
N VAL A 112 -2.30 13.16 -7.85
CA VAL A 112 -2.91 14.38 -7.34
C VAL A 112 -1.83 15.38 -6.95
N ASP A 113 -2.05 16.64 -7.30
CA ASP A 113 -1.22 17.74 -6.80
C ASP A 113 -1.49 17.93 -5.29
N ALA A 114 -0.46 17.66 -4.48
CA ALA A 114 -0.53 17.77 -3.02
C ALA A 114 -0.92 19.18 -2.54
N ALA A 115 -0.57 20.23 -3.28
CA ALA A 115 -0.92 21.60 -2.92
C ALA A 115 -2.42 21.87 -3.13
N GLN A 116 -2.98 21.38 -4.24
CA GLN A 116 -4.39 21.56 -4.58
C GLN A 116 -5.33 20.62 -3.82
N PHE A 117 -4.82 19.45 -3.39
CA PHE A 117 -5.61 18.44 -2.71
C PHE A 117 -6.35 18.97 -1.48
N SER A 118 -5.69 19.79 -0.65
CA SER A 118 -6.31 20.36 0.56
C SER A 118 -7.57 21.19 0.25
N ILE A 119 -7.51 22.02 -0.80
CA ILE A 119 -8.62 22.87 -1.26
C ILE A 119 -9.76 22.00 -1.82
N VAL A 120 -9.43 20.96 -2.59
CA VAL A 120 -10.43 20.03 -3.14
C VAL A 120 -11.11 19.25 -2.02
N LEU A 121 -10.34 18.76 -1.04
CA LEU A 121 -10.88 18.05 0.12
C LEU A 121 -11.85 18.92 0.91
N GLU A 122 -11.50 20.17 1.19
CA GLU A 122 -12.39 21.11 1.90
C GLU A 122 -13.70 21.34 1.12
N ARG A 123 -13.62 21.55 -0.20
CA ARG A 123 -14.81 21.71 -1.06
C ARG A 123 -15.67 20.45 -1.09
N THR A 124 -15.04 19.27 -1.14
CA THR A 124 -15.75 17.98 -1.11
C THR A 124 -16.48 17.80 0.21
N LEU A 125 -15.83 18.08 1.34
CA LEU A 125 -16.47 18.01 2.66
C LEU A 125 -17.64 19.00 2.75
N ALA A 126 -17.45 20.24 2.31
CA ALA A 126 -18.52 21.23 2.27
C ALA A 126 -19.70 20.80 1.38
N GLY A 127 -19.43 20.19 0.21
CA GLY A 127 -20.45 19.64 -0.69
C GLY A 127 -21.29 18.51 -0.07
N LEU A 128 -20.70 17.75 0.86
CA LEU A 128 -21.39 16.72 1.64
C LEU A 128 -22.09 17.26 2.89
N GLY A 129 -22.05 18.58 3.14
CA GLY A 129 -22.56 19.18 4.39
C GLY A 129 -21.72 18.82 5.62
N LEU A 130 -20.45 18.48 5.41
CA LEU A 130 -19.49 18.17 6.46
C LEU A 130 -18.59 19.40 6.70
N GLY A 131 -18.52 19.83 7.95
CA GLY A 131 -17.53 20.80 8.41
C GLY A 131 -16.21 20.09 8.73
N ALA A 132 -15.12 20.80 8.50
CA ALA A 132 -13.78 20.29 8.78
C ALA A 132 -13.04 21.28 9.66
N THR A 133 -12.65 20.86 10.86
CA THR A 133 -11.85 21.69 11.77
C THR A 133 -10.45 21.11 11.86
N ALA A 134 -9.44 21.90 11.52
CA ALA A 134 -8.06 21.50 11.68
C ALA A 134 -7.68 21.42 13.17
N ASN A 135 -7.28 20.25 13.64
CA ASN A 135 -6.73 20.03 14.96
C ASN A 135 -5.38 19.32 14.84
N LYS A 136 -4.29 20.11 14.79
CA LYS A 136 -2.91 19.63 14.57
C LYS A 136 -2.78 19.00 13.15
N PRO A 137 -2.05 17.88 12.87
CA PRO A 137 -2.05 17.34 11.50
C PRO A 137 -3.35 16.59 11.17
N ARG A 138 -4.31 16.55 12.10
CA ARG A 138 -5.57 15.83 11.94
C ARG A 138 -6.68 16.80 11.59
N LEU A 139 -7.51 16.41 10.64
CA LEU A 139 -8.74 17.07 10.29
C LEU A 139 -9.87 16.37 11.02
N ILE A 140 -10.56 17.10 11.89
CA ILE A 140 -11.76 16.61 12.56
C ILE A 140 -12.95 16.94 11.68
N ILE A 141 -13.63 15.91 11.21
CA ILE A 141 -14.81 16.02 10.37
C ILE A 141 -16.03 15.93 11.28
N THR A 142 -16.85 16.98 11.26
CA THR A 142 -18.12 17.08 12.00
C THR A 142 -19.24 17.43 11.03
N THR A 143 -20.49 17.10 11.33
CA THR A 143 -21.61 17.65 10.56
C THR A 143 -21.56 19.17 10.60
N ALA A 144 -21.67 19.82 9.44
CA ALA A 144 -21.78 21.27 9.42
C ALA A 144 -23.03 21.64 10.23
N THR A 145 -22.82 22.31 11.37
CA THR A 145 -23.95 22.94 12.05
C THR A 145 -24.44 23.97 11.05
N PRO A 146 -25.71 23.90 10.59
CA PRO A 146 -26.22 24.91 9.69
C PRO A 146 -25.98 26.23 10.39
N THR A 147 -25.13 27.07 9.79
CA THR A 147 -24.85 28.42 10.26
C THR A 147 -26.16 29.17 10.13
N HIS A 148 -27.05 28.96 11.10
CA HIS A 148 -28.22 29.79 11.32
C HIS A 148 -27.62 31.11 11.74
N GLU A 149 -27.42 31.99 10.76
CA GLU A 149 -26.94 33.34 10.96
C GLU A 149 -27.69 33.94 12.15
N ALA A 150 -26.94 34.13 13.23
CA ALA A 150 -27.43 34.61 14.49
C ALA A 150 -27.84 36.08 14.35
N SER A 151 -29.05 36.30 13.82
CA SER A 151 -29.82 37.51 14.07
C SER A 151 -30.67 37.28 15.31
N SER A 152 -30.04 37.19 16.48
CA SER A 152 -30.74 37.40 17.76
C SER A 152 -29.78 37.63 18.92
N THR A 153 -29.58 38.92 19.19
CA THR A 153 -29.20 39.46 20.48
C THR A 153 -30.20 39.04 21.55
N ALA A 154 -29.90 38.00 22.33
CA ALA A 154 -30.59 37.79 23.61
C ALA A 154 -29.67 37.04 24.60
N ILE A 155 -29.39 37.76 25.67
CA ILE A 155 -28.71 37.35 26.90
C ILE A 155 -29.45 36.15 27.50
N THR A 156 -28.75 35.15 28.06
CA THR A 156 -28.98 34.56 29.41
C THR A 156 -28.58 33.07 29.51
N GLU A 157 -28.01 32.76 30.67
CA GLU A 157 -27.91 31.48 31.39
C GLU A 157 -26.85 30.44 31.04
N THR A 158 -25.89 30.38 31.98
CA THR A 158 -24.80 29.43 32.13
C THR A 158 -25.35 28.06 32.54
N SER A 159 -25.80 27.25 31.58
CA SER A 159 -26.16 25.85 31.82
C SER A 159 -24.91 24.96 31.79
N PRO A 160 -24.74 23.99 32.72
CA PRO A 160 -23.57 23.11 32.75
C PRO A 160 -23.47 22.28 31.46
N PRO A 161 -22.24 21.98 31.00
CA PRO A 161 -22.03 21.24 29.76
C PRO A 161 -22.59 19.82 29.90
N ILE A 162 -23.80 19.61 29.37
CA ILE A 162 -24.33 18.27 29.15
C ILE A 162 -23.39 17.61 28.15
N ALA A 163 -22.80 16.48 28.54
CA ALA A 163 -21.97 15.68 27.65
C ALA A 163 -22.80 15.33 26.42
N SER A 164 -22.48 15.93 25.27
CA SER A 164 -23.15 15.65 24.02
C SER A 164 -23.08 14.15 23.76
N PRO A 165 -24.19 13.50 23.35
CA PRO A 165 -24.16 12.09 23.01
C PRO A 165 -23.07 11.84 21.96
N PRO A 166 -22.38 10.68 21.99
CA PRO A 166 -21.35 10.35 21.01
C PRO A 166 -21.95 10.41 19.61
N ASP A 167 -21.66 11.50 18.92
CA ASP A 167 -22.26 11.80 17.64
C ASP A 167 -21.63 10.86 16.61
N GLY A 168 -22.39 9.88 16.11
CA GLY A 168 -21.91 8.81 15.23
C GLY A 168 -21.42 9.27 13.85
N ARG A 169 -21.33 10.59 13.63
CA ARG A 169 -20.88 11.25 12.40
C ARG A 169 -19.53 11.95 12.54
N TYR A 170 -18.80 11.63 13.61
CA TYR A 170 -17.43 12.04 13.80
C TYR A 170 -16.49 11.19 12.94
N ALA A 171 -15.50 11.81 12.30
CA ALA A 171 -14.37 11.12 11.70
C ALA A 171 -13.09 11.94 11.89
N GLU A 172 -11.99 11.27 12.21
CA GLU A 172 -10.66 11.88 12.21
C GLU A 172 -9.92 11.46 10.95
N LEU A 173 -9.40 12.46 10.24
CA LEU A 173 -8.68 12.26 9.00
C LEU A 173 -7.28 12.87 9.10
N LEU A 174 -6.24 12.04 9.08
CA LEU A 174 -4.87 12.51 8.93
C LEU A 174 -4.50 12.48 7.45
N VAL A 175 -4.08 13.63 6.92
CA VAL A 175 -3.67 13.77 5.51
C VAL A 175 -2.15 13.79 5.45
N GLU A 176 -1.57 12.81 4.77
CA GLU A 176 -0.13 12.71 4.53
C GLU A 176 0.15 12.89 3.04
N THR A 177 1.00 13.86 2.70
CA THR A 177 1.27 14.23 1.30
C THR A 177 2.69 13.82 0.88
N PHE A 178 2.83 13.34 -0.36
CA PHE A 178 4.09 12.93 -0.96
C PHE A 178 4.25 13.62 -2.33
N PRO A 179 4.72 14.88 -2.36
CA PRO A 179 4.74 15.68 -3.59
C PRO A 179 5.58 15.06 -4.72
N SER A 180 6.70 14.40 -4.38
CA SER A 180 7.59 13.75 -5.35
C SER A 180 6.94 12.58 -6.11
N MET A 181 5.87 12.01 -5.54
CA MET A 181 5.12 10.88 -6.09
C MET A 181 3.73 11.28 -6.59
N CYS A 182 3.38 12.57 -6.52
CA CYS A 182 2.02 13.07 -6.74
C CYS A 182 0.96 12.23 -6.02
N HIS A 183 1.25 11.91 -4.75
CA HIS A 183 0.50 10.94 -3.97
C HIS A 183 0.07 11.53 -2.64
N VAL A 184 -1.15 11.19 -2.21
CA VAL A 184 -1.69 11.56 -0.90
C VAL A 184 -2.25 10.31 -0.23
N THR A 185 -1.93 10.13 1.05
CA THR A 185 -2.52 9.10 1.90
C THR A 185 -3.44 9.73 2.92
N LEU A 186 -4.67 9.24 2.95
CA LEU A 186 -5.66 9.52 3.98
C LEU A 186 -5.59 8.39 5.01
N HIS A 187 -5.33 8.73 6.27
CA HIS A 187 -5.44 7.80 7.40
C HIS A 187 -6.73 8.10 8.13
N TRP A 188 -7.60 7.09 8.18
CA TRP A 188 -8.92 7.20 8.78
C TRP A 188 -8.90 6.66 10.22
N ASP A 189 -9.28 7.51 11.18
CA ASP A 189 -9.41 7.16 12.58
C ASP A 189 -10.84 7.53 13.07
N ASN A 190 -11.37 6.77 14.05
CA ASN A 190 -12.66 7.05 14.69
C ASN A 190 -13.80 7.40 13.71
N TYR A 191 -14.00 6.61 12.64
CA TYR A 191 -14.92 6.92 11.54
C TYR A 191 -16.00 5.85 11.34
N ALA A 192 -17.16 6.26 10.82
CA ALA A 192 -18.16 5.33 10.29
C ALA A 192 -17.81 4.91 8.85
N ALA A 193 -17.93 3.61 8.55
CA ALA A 193 -17.55 3.07 7.23
C ALA A 193 -18.31 3.75 6.07
N GLU A 194 -19.58 4.10 6.27
CA GLU A 194 -20.42 4.80 5.30
C GLU A 194 -19.90 6.21 4.99
N THR A 195 -19.46 6.96 6.02
CA THR A 195 -18.89 8.31 5.85
C THR A 195 -17.62 8.27 5.00
N ARG A 196 -16.75 7.28 5.24
CA ARG A 196 -15.55 7.09 4.41
C ARG A 196 -15.91 6.83 2.95
N VAL A 197 -16.83 5.90 2.69
CA VAL A 197 -17.24 5.56 1.31
C VAL A 197 -17.83 6.78 0.60
N GLN A 198 -18.70 7.53 1.28
CA GLN A 198 -19.30 8.75 0.72
C GLN A 198 -18.23 9.81 0.37
N ILE A 199 -17.26 10.04 1.26
CA ILE A 199 -16.17 10.99 1.01
C ILE A 199 -15.29 10.50 -0.15
N GLU A 200 -14.96 9.22 -0.23
CA GLU A 200 -14.15 8.66 -1.33
C GLU A 200 -14.87 8.73 -2.68
N GLU A 201 -16.17 8.44 -2.71
CA GLU A 201 -17.00 8.58 -3.91
C GLU A 201 -17.07 10.03 -4.39
N GLU A 202 -17.26 10.98 -3.48
CA GLU A 202 -17.33 12.40 -3.84
C GLU A 202 -15.96 12.95 -4.23
N LEU A 203 -14.88 12.56 -3.54
CA LEU A 203 -13.51 12.86 -3.95
C LEU A 203 -13.22 12.36 -5.36
N THR A 204 -13.67 11.15 -5.70
CA THR A 204 -13.49 10.60 -7.06
C THR A 204 -14.10 11.51 -8.13
N LYS A 205 -15.20 12.21 -7.83
CA LYS A 205 -15.85 13.15 -8.75
C LYS A 205 -15.16 14.51 -8.81
N THR A 206 -14.67 15.02 -7.68
CA THR A 206 -14.11 16.38 -7.58
C THR A 206 -12.61 16.47 -7.85
N LEU A 207 -11.90 15.33 -7.89
CA LEU A 207 -10.44 15.30 -8.05
C LEU A 207 -9.95 15.52 -9.49
N ASP A 208 -10.77 15.28 -10.52
CA ASP A 208 -10.39 15.45 -11.94
C ASP A 208 -9.58 16.75 -12.24
N PRO A 209 -9.95 17.95 -11.74
CA PRO A 209 -9.16 19.18 -11.96
C PRO A 209 -7.82 19.26 -11.21
N ALA A 210 -7.58 18.42 -10.20
CA ALA A 210 -6.36 18.42 -9.39
C ALA A 210 -5.28 17.46 -9.92
N ALA A 211 -5.44 16.94 -11.13
CA ALA A 211 -4.44 16.11 -11.78
C ALA A 211 -3.16 16.93 -12.06
N PRO A 212 -1.96 16.44 -11.68
CA PRO A 212 -0.71 17.09 -12.01
C PRO A 212 -0.45 17.01 -13.51
N MET A 213 0.16 18.05 -14.09
CA MET A 213 0.52 18.05 -15.52
C MET A 213 1.58 16.99 -15.85
N ASP A 214 2.54 16.78 -14.95
CA ASP A 214 3.62 15.80 -15.12
C ASP A 214 3.94 15.09 -13.80
N ASN A 215 4.02 13.76 -13.84
CA ASN A 215 4.41 12.93 -12.70
C ASN A 215 5.77 12.26 -12.96
N ALA A 216 6.83 12.80 -12.36
CA ALA A 216 8.19 12.29 -12.53
C ALA A 216 8.34 10.83 -12.09
N ALA A 217 7.58 10.38 -11.07
CA ALA A 217 7.63 9.01 -10.58
C ALA A 217 7.22 7.98 -11.65
N ALA A 218 6.32 8.37 -12.57
CA ALA A 218 5.90 7.52 -13.67
C ALA A 218 7.09 7.11 -14.56
N GLY A 219 7.98 8.07 -14.87
CA GLY A 219 9.19 7.84 -15.67
C GLY A 219 10.20 6.93 -14.95
N TRP A 220 10.38 7.14 -13.64
CA TRP A 220 11.22 6.28 -12.81
C TRP A 220 10.73 4.83 -12.78
N PHE A 221 9.45 4.60 -12.47
CA PHE A 221 8.89 3.26 -12.42
C PHE A 221 8.93 2.54 -13.77
N LEU A 222 8.67 3.26 -14.86
CA LEU A 222 8.77 2.70 -16.21
C LEU A 222 10.20 2.28 -16.55
N SER A 223 11.19 3.11 -16.17
CA SER A 223 12.62 2.82 -16.42
C SER A 223 13.08 1.61 -15.61
N ILE A 224 12.73 1.54 -14.33
CA ILE A 224 13.04 0.40 -13.46
C ILE A 224 12.37 -0.87 -13.98
N SER A 225 11.09 -0.81 -14.35
CA SER A 225 10.36 -1.95 -14.92
C SER A 225 11.01 -2.43 -16.23
N GLY A 226 11.36 -1.50 -17.13
CA GLY A 226 12.05 -1.82 -18.38
C GLY A 226 13.39 -2.52 -18.16
N LEU A 227 14.19 -2.04 -17.20
CA LEU A 227 15.45 -2.67 -16.80
C LEU A 227 15.23 -4.08 -16.27
N ILE A 228 14.27 -4.26 -15.36
CA ILE A 228 13.94 -5.58 -14.78
C ILE A 228 13.48 -6.55 -15.87
N CYS A 229 12.57 -6.13 -16.74
CA CYS A 229 12.11 -6.91 -17.88
C CYS A 229 13.27 -7.30 -18.81
N GLY A 230 14.17 -6.38 -19.11
CA GLY A 230 15.37 -6.66 -19.91
C GLY A 230 16.26 -7.73 -19.28
N VAL A 231 16.52 -7.64 -17.97
CA VAL A 231 17.27 -8.66 -17.23
C VAL A 231 16.56 -10.02 -17.27
N VAL A 232 15.24 -10.05 -17.05
CA VAL A 232 14.43 -11.28 -17.12
C VAL A 232 14.54 -11.93 -18.50
N VAL A 233 14.37 -11.17 -19.58
CA VAL A 233 14.49 -11.68 -20.95
C VAL A 233 15.90 -12.22 -21.23
N MET A 234 16.94 -11.49 -20.82
CA MET A 234 18.32 -11.93 -20.98
C MET A 234 18.59 -13.26 -20.26
N VAL A 235 18.10 -13.39 -19.03
CA VAL A 235 18.24 -14.60 -18.21
C VAL A 235 17.50 -15.79 -18.85
N ILE A 236 16.29 -15.59 -19.38
CA ILE A 236 15.54 -16.63 -20.09
C ILE A 236 16.27 -17.05 -21.37
N ALA A 237 16.75 -16.08 -22.17
CA ALA A 237 17.48 -16.35 -23.40
C ALA A 237 18.77 -17.14 -23.14
N MET A 238 19.51 -16.77 -22.09
CA MET A 238 20.72 -17.49 -21.67
C MET A 238 20.41 -18.94 -21.24
N ALA A 239 19.33 -19.15 -20.48
CA ALA A 239 18.90 -20.50 -20.10
C ALA A 239 18.51 -21.35 -21.31
N ALA A 240 17.74 -20.77 -22.25
CA ALA A 240 17.35 -21.44 -23.49
C ALA A 240 18.57 -21.81 -24.35
N PHE A 241 19.53 -20.88 -24.48
CA PHE A 241 20.80 -21.14 -25.17
C PHE A 241 21.55 -22.30 -24.53
N MET A 242 21.73 -22.29 -23.20
CA MET A 242 22.40 -23.40 -22.50
C MET A 242 21.69 -24.74 -22.74
N ILE A 243 20.36 -24.79 -22.73
CA ILE A 243 19.60 -26.02 -22.99
C ILE A 243 19.80 -26.52 -24.43
N LEU A 244 19.76 -25.62 -25.42
CA LEU A 244 19.88 -25.99 -26.83
C LEU A 244 21.28 -26.47 -27.21
N PHE A 245 22.32 -25.87 -26.63
CA PHE A 245 23.71 -26.17 -26.96
C PHE A 245 24.38 -27.20 -26.03
N SER A 246 23.87 -27.45 -24.83
CA SER A 246 24.40 -28.48 -23.93
C SER A 246 24.14 -29.91 -24.40
N ASN A 247 23.22 -30.11 -25.35
CA ASN A 247 22.85 -31.42 -25.89
C ASN A 247 23.65 -31.80 -27.16
N ARG A 248 24.65 -31.01 -27.55
CA ARG A 248 25.54 -31.28 -28.68
C ARG A 248 26.96 -31.52 -28.18
#